data_AF-A0A2M7XAK5-F1
#
_entry.id   AF-A0A2M7XAK5-F1
#
_cell.length_a   1.000
_cell.length_b   1.000
_cell.length_c   1.000
_cell.angle_alpha   90.00
_cell.angle_beta   90.00
_cell.angle_gamma   90.00
#
_symmetry.space_group_name_H-M   'P 1'
#
loop_
_entity.id
_entity.type
_entity.pdbx_description
1 polymer ?
#
loop_
_entity_poly.entity_id
_entity_poly.type
_entity_poly.pdbx_seq_one_letter_code
_entity_poly.pdbx_strand_id
1 'polypeptide(L)' 'MASLWERCLARLETEYSDQDILTWLRPLQVHESAGMLRLLAPNGFVLDMVLERFQARIEVIAAHL' A
#
# COMPACT_ATOMS: atom_id res chain seq x y z
N MET A 1 5.40 -16.09 7.39
CA MET A 1 4.30 -15.21 7.83
C MET A 1 4.25 -14.07 6.84
N ALA A 2 3.08 -13.76 6.29
CA ALA A 2 2.96 -12.64 5.36
C ALA A 2 3.20 -11.33 6.11
N SER A 3 3.89 -10.39 5.48
CA SER A 3 4.16 -9.06 6.06
C SER A 3 2.86 -8.27 6.24
N LEU A 4 2.87 -7.21 7.07
CA LEU A 4 1.68 -6.37 7.25
C LEU A 4 1.23 -5.79 5.90
N TRP A 5 2.17 -5.37 5.07
CA TRP A 5 1.89 -4.86 3.74
C TRP A 5 1.34 -5.92 2.79
N GLU A 6 1.85 -7.16 2.81
CA GLU A 6 1.29 -8.23 1.98
C GLU A 6 -0.18 -8.51 2.33
N ARG A 7 -0.53 -8.42 3.63
CA ARG A 7 -1.93 -8.51 4.08
C ARG A 7 -2.76 -7.30 3.63
N CYS A 8 -2.20 -6.09 3.68
CA CYS A 8 -2.85 -4.89 3.15
C CYS A 8 -3.11 -5.02 1.64
N LEU A 9 -2.11 -5.44 0.86
CA LEU A 9 -2.22 -5.65 -0.58
C LEU A 9 -3.30 -6.66 -0.92
N ALA A 10 -3.32 -7.82 -0.27
CA ALA A 10 -4.35 -8.84 -0.49
C ALA A 10 -5.77 -8.30 -0.25
N ARG A 11 -5.94 -7.37 0.70
CA ARG A 11 -7.22 -6.71 0.93
C ARG A 11 -7.53 -5.67 -0.16
N LEU A 12 -6.54 -4.87 -0.55
CA LEU A 12 -6.70 -3.86 -1.61
C LEU A 12 -6.99 -4.49 -2.97
N GLU A 13 -6.44 -5.68 -3.27
CA GLU A 13 -6.74 -6.46 -4.48
C GLU A 13 -8.23 -6.86 -4.58
N THR A 14 -8.97 -6.88 -3.46
CA THR A 14 -10.43 -7.11 -3.49
C THR A 14 -11.26 -5.86 -3.77
N GLU A 15 -10.63 -4.68 -3.75
CA GLU A 15 -11.31 -3.38 -3.80
C GLU A 15 -10.90 -2.52 -5.00
N TYR A 16 -9.71 -2.76 -5.54
CA TYR A 16 -9.16 -2.05 -6.69
C TYR A 16 -8.83 -3.02 -7.82
N SER A 17 -8.72 -2.51 -9.05
CA SER A 17 -8.33 -3.33 -10.19
C SER A 17 -6.89 -3.82 -10.08
N ASP A 18 -6.60 -5.02 -10.62
CA ASP A 18 -5.23 -5.55 -10.70
C ASP A 18 -4.26 -4.55 -11.34
N GLN A 19 -4.71 -3.83 -12.37
CA GLN A 19 -3.91 -2.81 -13.05
C GLN A 19 -3.53 -1.66 -12.11
N ASP A 20 -4.47 -1.17 -11.29
CA ASP A 20 -4.19 -0.13 -10.30
C ASP A 20 -3.17 -0.61 -9.26
N ILE A 21 -3.33 -1.85 -8.76
CA ILE A 21 -2.41 -2.43 -7.78
C ILE A 21 -1.00 -2.58 -8.36
N LEU A 22 -0.89 -3.15 -9.55
CA LEU A 22 0.39 -3.36 -10.24
C LEU A 22 1.09 -2.04 -10.59
N THR A 23 0.32 -1.00 -10.92
CA THR A 23 0.87 0.28 -11.37
C THR A 23 1.26 1.17 -10.20
N TRP A 24 0.44 1.24 -9.16
CA TRP A 24 0.58 2.24 -8.09
C TRP A 24 1.14 1.67 -6.79
N LEU A 25 0.81 0.44 -6.43
CA LEU A 25 1.17 -0.13 -5.13
C LEU A 25 2.35 -1.10 -5.17
N ARG A 26 2.47 -1.91 -6.22
CA ARG A 26 3.60 -2.83 -6.41
C ARG A 26 4.98 -2.16 -6.49
N PRO A 27 5.17 -0.99 -7.12
CA PRO A 27 6.50 -0.37 -7.20
C PRO A 27 6.92 0.33 -5.89
N LEU A 28 6.06 0.36 -4.87
CA LEU A 28 6.41 0.93 -3.57
C LEU A 28 7.44 0.05 -2.86
N GLN A 29 8.50 0.67 -2.35
CA GLN A 29 9.42 -0.01 -1.44
C GLN A 29 8.86 0.05 -0.03
N VAL A 30 8.85 -1.09 0.65
CA VAL A 30 8.15 -1.27 1.91
C VAL A 30 9.17 -1.55 2.99
N HIS A 31 9.12 -0.76 4.05
CA HIS A 31 9.93 -0.96 5.24
C HIS A 31 9.01 -1.14 6.44
N GLU A 32 9.02 -2.34 7.01
CA GLU A 32 8.26 -2.68 8.21
C GLU A 32 9.22 -2.73 9.40
N SER A 33 8.94 -1.95 10.45
CA SER A 33 9.76 -1.98 11.66
C SER A 33 8.96 -1.53 12.87
N ALA A 34 9.06 -2.28 13.98
CA ALA A 34 8.50 -1.90 15.28
C ALA A 34 7.01 -1.45 15.25
N GLY A 35 6.19 -2.12 14.44
CA GLY A 35 4.76 -1.78 14.29
C GLY A 35 4.47 -0.58 13.39
N MET A 36 5.48 -0.06 12.69
CA MET A 36 5.34 0.99 11.69
C MET A 36 5.48 0.41 10.28
N LEU A 37 4.59 0.83 9.39
CA LEU A 37 4.64 0.57 7.96
C LEU A 37 5.09 1.83 7.24
N ARG A 38 6.24 1.80 6.56
CA ARG A 38 6.72 2.90 5.73
C ARG A 38 6.73 2.48 4.26
N LEU A 39 6.02 3.24 3.43
CA LEU A 39 5.95 3.05 1.99
C LEU A 39 6.74 4.17 1.30
N LEU A 40 7.64 3.80 0.40
CA LEU A 40 8.47 4.72 -0.38
C LEU A 40 8.09 4.59 -1.85
N ALA A 41 7.61 5.68 -2.44
CA ALA A 41 7.33 5.74 -3.85
C ALA A 41 8.61 5.89 -4.68
N PRO A 42 8.66 5.32 -5.91
CA PRO A 42 9.82 5.45 -6.78
C PRO A 42 9.99 6.87 -7.35
N ASN A 43 8.93 7.68 -7.37
CA ASN A 43 8.91 9.06 -7.84
C ASN A 43 7.69 9.81 -7.26
N GLY A 44 7.64 11.13 -7.48
CA GLY A 44 6.56 11.99 -7.00
C GLY A 44 5.18 11.66 -7.57
N PHE A 45 5.07 11.30 -8.84
CA PHE A 45 3.78 10.97 -9.45
C PHE A 45 3.11 9.75 -8.79
N VAL A 46 3.90 8.71 -8.50
CA VAL A 46 3.39 7.53 -7.78
C VAL A 46 3.05 7.91 -6.33
N LEU A 47 3.87 8.75 -5.69
CA LEU A 47 3.59 9.23 -4.34
C LEU A 47 2.24 9.94 -4.27
N ASP A 48 2.02 10.94 -5.12
CA ASP A 48 0.80 11.75 -5.15
C ASP A 48 -0.42 10.85 -5.39
N MET A 49 -0.35 9.94 -6.36
CA MET A 49 -1.42 8.99 -6.65
C MET A 49 -1.73 8.07 -5.46
N VAL A 50 -0.71 7.61 -4.74
CA VAL A 50 -0.87 6.77 -3.54
C VAL A 50 -1.51 7.57 -2.42
N LEU A 51 -1.06 8.80 -2.18
CA LEU A 51 -1.61 9.69 -1.15
C LEU A 51 -3.07 10.03 -1.45
N GLU A 52 -3.41 10.36 -2.70
CA GLU A 52 -4.75 10.79 -3.08
C GLU A 52 -5.77 9.66 -3.12
N ARG A 53 -5.40 8.48 -3.67
CA ARG A 53 -6.37 7.40 -3.96
C ARG A 53 -6.33 6.23 -2.99
N PHE A 54 -5.17 5.97 -2.36
CA PHE A 54 -4.94 4.72 -1.63
C PHE A 54 -4.62 4.93 -0.16
N GLN A 55 -4.05 6.06 0.25
CA GLN A 55 -3.59 6.30 1.63
C GLN A 55 -4.69 6.07 2.66
N ALA A 56 -5.83 6.74 2.51
CA ALA A 56 -6.93 6.61 3.45
C ALA A 56 -7.38 5.15 3.60
N ARG A 57 -7.33 4.37 2.51
CA ARG A 57 -7.72 2.96 2.55
C ARG A 57 -6.66 2.07 3.18
N ILE A 58 -5.39 2.30 2.86
CA ILE A 58 -4.24 1.61 3.47
C ILE A 58 -4.26 1.81 4.99
N GLU A 59 -4.48 3.04 5.47
CA GLU A 59 -4.53 3.36 6.90
C GLU A 59 -5.65 2.60 7.62
N VAL A 60 -6.86 2.57 7.03
CA VAL A 60 -7.99 1.80 7.59
C VAL A 60 -7.65 0.32 7.65
N ILE A 61 -7.11 -0.26 6.59
CA ILE A 61 -6.79 -1.69 6.56
C ILE A 61 -5.70 -1.99 7.59
N ALA A 62 -4.61 -1.23 7.60
CA ALA A 62 -3.49 -1.43 8.52
C ALA A 62 -3.90 -1.32 9.99
N ALA A 63 -4.86 -0.46 10.33
CA ALA A 63 -5.38 -0.32 11.70
C ALA A 63 -6.20 -1.53 12.18
N HIS A 64 -6.70 -2.37 11.27
CA HIS A 64 -7.56 -3.52 11.58
C HIS A 64 -6.85 -4.88 11.39
N LEU A 65 -5.54 -4.90 11.12
CA LEU A 65 -4.74 -6.11 10.89
C LEU A 65 -3.84 -6.45 12.08
#